data_AF-A0A2Z4PUH8-F1
#
_entry.id   AF-A0A2Z4PUH8-F1
#
_cell.length_a   1.000
_cell.length_b   1.000
_cell.length_c   1.000
_cell.angle_alpha   90.00
_cell.angle_beta   90.00
_cell.angle_gamma   90.00
#
_symmetry.space_group_name_H-M   'P 1'
#
loop_
_entity.id
_entity.type
_entity.pdbx_description
1 polymer ?
#
loop_
_entity_poly.entity_id
_entity_poly.type
_entity_poly.pdbx_seq_one_letter_code
_entity_poly.pdbx_strand_id
1 'polypeptide(L)'
;MASRSFSLNKQFKELLLRVEGTSIRRKELIQLASSTTDLDIVQSTRFVARNVSRLTSRGLLSASGERNARTYHLSQELLSMLNDSSGKQLNNEAIDTSQILTDSHLLDEEKKANAELRLLLGEIDAYQDYLEKFPQKRPAILKLLDESKEQATSFYGRLNAIKKIIKSAQLEGIA
;
A
#
# COMPACT_ATOMS: atom_id res chain seq x y z
N MET A 1 -31.37 -10.78 -11.40
CA MET A 1 -31.48 -9.99 -10.15
C MET A 1 -30.73 -8.68 -10.34
N ALA A 2 -31.39 -7.54 -10.13
CA ALA A 2 -30.88 -6.23 -10.53
C ALA A 2 -29.64 -5.82 -9.71
N SER A 3 -28.48 -5.75 -10.38
CA SER A 3 -27.27 -5.11 -9.90
C SER A 3 -27.52 -3.61 -9.76
N ARG A 4 -27.94 -3.17 -8.57
CA ARG A 4 -28.09 -1.75 -8.25
C ARG A 4 -26.74 -1.06 -8.42
N SER A 5 -26.64 -0.21 -9.43
CA SER A 5 -25.50 0.68 -9.67
C SER A 5 -25.13 1.38 -8.36
N PHE A 6 -23.94 1.09 -7.86
CA PHE A 6 -23.45 1.71 -6.64
C PHE A 6 -22.74 3.01 -7.02
N SER A 7 -23.38 4.13 -6.73
CA SER A 7 -22.72 5.44 -6.82
C SER A 7 -22.06 5.75 -5.48
N LEU A 8 -20.72 5.72 -5.46
CA LEU A 8 -19.94 6.14 -4.31
C LEU A 8 -20.09 7.65 -4.10
N ASN A 9 -20.15 8.12 -2.86
CA ASN A 9 -20.19 9.55 -2.58
C ASN A 9 -18.94 10.22 -3.18
N LYS A 10 -19.13 11.23 -4.05
CA LYS A 10 -18.05 11.91 -4.77
C LYS A 10 -16.95 12.43 -3.84
N GLN A 11 -17.31 13.04 -2.72
CA GLN A 11 -16.34 13.56 -1.74
C GLN A 11 -15.57 12.43 -1.04
N PHE A 12 -16.25 11.33 -0.72
CA PHE A 12 -15.59 10.18 -0.09
C PHE A 12 -14.68 9.44 -1.08
N LYS A 13 -15.05 9.43 -2.36
CA LYS A 13 -14.23 8.91 -3.44
C LYS A 13 -12.94 9.71 -3.62
N GLU A 14 -13.03 11.04 -3.68
CA GLU A 14 -11.86 11.93 -3.77
C GLU A 14 -10.93 11.75 -2.57
N LEU A 15 -11.51 11.55 -1.38
CA LEU A 15 -10.76 11.23 -0.18
C LEU A 15 -10.01 9.89 -0.31
N LEU A 16 -10.68 8.84 -0.78
CA LEU A 16 -10.05 7.52 -0.99
C LEU A 16 -8.97 7.55 -2.08
N LEU A 17 -9.13 8.36 -3.13
CA LEU A 17 -8.09 8.54 -4.17
C LEU A 17 -6.83 9.21 -3.64
N ARG A 18 -6.94 9.97 -2.54
CA ARG A 18 -5.81 10.63 -1.89
C ARG A 18 -5.10 9.75 -0.86
N VAL A 19 -5.67 8.59 -0.56
CA VAL A 19 -5.04 7.58 0.30
C VAL A 19 -4.06 6.78 -0.55
N GLU A 20 -2.78 6.86 -0.19
CA GLU A 20 -1.75 6.02 -0.81
C GLU A 20 -1.80 4.61 -0.19
N GLY A 21 -2.21 3.63 -0.98
CA GLY A 21 -2.15 2.20 -0.62
C GLY A 21 -3.50 1.49 -0.47
N THR A 22 -3.45 0.20 -0.14
CA THR A 22 -4.62 -0.67 -0.02
C THR A 22 -5.20 -0.73 1.39
N SER A 23 -4.59 -0.03 2.36
CA SER A 23 -5.00 -0.03 3.76
C SER A 23 -4.82 1.34 4.41
N ILE A 24 -5.79 1.78 5.21
CA ILE A 24 -5.76 3.06 5.92
C ILE A 24 -6.29 2.95 7.35
N ARG A 25 -5.63 3.61 8.30
CA ARG A 25 -6.09 3.66 9.69
C ARG A 25 -7.29 4.59 9.82
N ARG A 26 -8.23 4.24 10.71
CA ARG A 26 -9.43 5.05 10.97
C ARG A 26 -9.11 6.49 11.36
N LYS A 27 -8.07 6.71 12.19
CA LYS A 27 -7.66 8.05 12.63
C LYS A 27 -7.17 8.91 11.45
N GLU A 28 -6.36 8.32 10.58
CA GLU A 28 -5.85 8.98 9.37
C GLU A 28 -6.97 9.30 8.40
N LEU A 29 -7.92 8.37 8.21
CA LEU A 29 -9.07 8.58 7.33
C LEU A 29 -9.97 9.73 7.81
N ILE A 30 -10.16 9.87 9.13
CA ILE A 30 -10.92 10.97 9.73
C ILE A 30 -10.15 12.29 9.59
N GLN A 31 -8.85 12.28 9.79
CA GLN A 31 -8.01 13.48 9.64
C GLN A 31 -8.00 13.97 8.19
N LEU A 32 -7.86 13.05 7.22
CA LEU A 32 -8.00 13.37 5.80
C LEU A 32 -9.39 13.91 5.46
N ALA A 33 -10.45 13.39 6.08
CA ALA A 33 -11.80 13.94 5.91
C ALA A 33 -11.89 15.38 6.41
N SER A 34 -11.38 15.68 7.61
CA SER A 34 -11.38 17.04 8.15
C SER A 34 -10.52 18.03 7.36
N SER A 35 -9.48 17.54 6.67
CA SER A 35 -8.63 18.40 5.84
C SER A 35 -9.16 18.58 4.41
N THR A 36 -9.97 17.65 3.91
CA THR A 36 -10.48 17.66 2.53
C THR A 36 -11.89 18.22 2.44
N THR A 37 -12.69 18.00 3.48
CA THR A 37 -14.01 18.60 3.63
C THR A 37 -13.92 19.61 4.74
N ASP A 38 -14.46 20.81 4.56
CA ASP A 38 -14.52 21.89 5.58
C ASP A 38 -15.45 21.52 6.76
N LEU A 39 -15.37 20.28 7.23
CA LEU A 39 -16.21 19.66 8.25
C LEU A 39 -15.41 19.51 9.54
N ASP A 40 -16.04 19.90 10.65
CA ASP A 40 -15.53 19.67 12.00
C ASP A 40 -15.20 18.18 12.25
N ILE A 41 -14.30 17.91 13.19
CA ILE A 41 -13.80 16.56 13.54
C ILE A 41 -14.96 15.60 13.83
N VAL A 42 -16.00 16.08 14.52
CA VAL A 42 -17.19 15.27 14.84
C VAL A 42 -17.99 14.93 13.58
N GLN A 43 -18.14 15.90 12.66
CA GLN A 43 -18.86 15.72 11.40
C GLN A 43 -18.07 14.82 10.44
N SER A 44 -16.76 15.03 10.34
CA SER A 44 -15.81 14.19 9.60
C SER A 44 -15.83 12.74 10.10
N THR A 45 -15.90 12.53 11.42
CA THR A 45 -16.02 11.20 12.01
C THR A 45 -17.32 10.50 11.61
N ARG A 46 -18.47 11.19 11.65
CA ARG A 46 -19.75 10.62 11.20
C ARG A 46 -19.77 10.37 9.69
N PHE A 47 -19.21 11.28 8.91
CA PHE A 47 -19.09 11.16 7.47
C PHE A 47 -18.30 9.92 7.06
N VAL A 48 -17.13 9.72 7.66
CA VAL A 48 -16.29 8.53 7.42
C VAL A 48 -17.02 7.27 7.89
N ALA A 49 -17.57 7.27 9.10
CA ALA A 49 -18.26 6.09 9.64
C ALA A 49 -19.44 5.63 8.75
N ARG A 50 -20.23 6.57 8.22
CA ARG A 50 -21.36 6.28 7.34
C ARG A 50 -20.91 5.69 6.00
N ASN A 51 -19.87 6.26 5.38
CA ASN A 51 -19.36 5.77 4.10
C ASN A 51 -18.64 4.42 4.24
N VAL A 52 -17.83 4.25 5.29
CA VAL A 52 -17.20 2.96 5.63
C VAL A 52 -18.25 1.89 5.90
N SER A 53 -19.32 2.20 6.67
CA SER A 53 -20.40 1.24 6.95
C SER A 53 -21.10 0.78 5.66
N ARG A 54 -21.29 1.68 4.69
CA ARG A 54 -21.87 1.34 3.39
C ARG A 54 -20.95 0.43 2.58
N LEU A 55 -19.65 0.72 2.55
CA LEU A 55 -18.68 -0.10 1.83
C LEU A 55 -18.49 -1.48 2.45
N THR A 56 -18.39 -1.54 3.78
CA THR A 56 -18.29 -2.81 4.54
C THR A 56 -19.52 -3.69 4.35
N SER A 57 -20.73 -3.12 4.37
CA SER A 57 -21.97 -3.87 4.14
C SER A 57 -22.07 -4.50 2.74
N ARG A 58 -21.22 -4.06 1.80
CA ARG A 58 -21.15 -4.56 0.43
C ARG A 58 -19.90 -5.38 0.15
N GLY A 59 -19.06 -5.63 1.16
CA GLY A 59 -17.79 -6.36 0.98
C GLY A 59 -16.68 -5.56 0.28
N LEU A 60 -16.89 -4.25 0.04
CA LEU A 60 -15.94 -3.38 -0.67
C LEU A 60 -14.80 -2.87 0.22
N LEU A 61 -14.94 -3.01 1.53
CA LEU A 61 -13.96 -2.56 2.50
C LEU A 61 -14.01 -3.51 3.70
N SER A 62 -12.85 -4.00 4.13
CA SER A 62 -12.75 -4.87 5.31
C SER A 62 -12.12 -4.11 6.48
N ALA A 63 -12.61 -4.33 7.69
CA ALA A 63 -12.08 -3.69 8.89
C ALA A 63 -11.34 -4.71 9.73
N SER A 64 -10.09 -4.41 10.07
CA SER A 64 -9.26 -5.20 10.97
C SER A 64 -8.90 -4.38 12.22
N GLY A 65 -8.71 -5.06 13.35
CA GLY A 65 -8.27 -4.47 14.62
C GLY A 65 -9.39 -3.96 15.54
N GLU A 66 -8.93 -3.41 16.66
CA GLU A 66 -9.77 -2.97 17.79
C GLU A 66 -10.59 -1.71 17.45
N ARG A 67 -11.76 -1.52 18.09
CA ARG A 67 -12.76 -0.49 17.72
C ARG A 67 -12.18 0.93 17.51
N ASN A 68 -11.18 1.32 18.32
CA ASN A 68 -10.53 2.64 18.28
C ASN A 68 -9.22 2.67 17.45
N ALA A 69 -8.71 1.51 17.06
CA ALA A 69 -7.49 1.33 16.27
C ALA A 69 -7.76 0.59 14.94
N ARG A 70 -9.00 0.66 14.44
CA ARG A 70 -9.38 -0.04 13.20
C ARG A 70 -8.56 0.42 12.01
N THR A 71 -8.12 -0.55 11.24
CA THR A 71 -7.54 -0.38 9.90
C THR A 71 -8.53 -0.88 8.88
N TYR A 72 -8.75 -0.08 7.84
CA TYR A 72 -9.63 -0.39 6.74
C TYR A 72 -8.80 -0.84 5.55
N HIS A 73 -9.11 -2.00 4.99
CA HIS A 73 -8.49 -2.52 3.78
C HIS A 73 -9.49 -2.40 2.63
N LEU A 74 -9.06 -1.78 1.54
CA LEU A 74 -9.87 -1.61 0.34
C LEU A 74 -9.87 -2.93 -0.44
N SER A 75 -11.02 -3.36 -0.95
CA SER A 75 -11.10 -4.52 -1.84
C SER A 75 -10.62 -4.15 -3.25
N GLN A 76 -10.20 -5.16 -4.01
CA GLN A 76 -9.82 -5.00 -5.42
C GLN A 76 -10.97 -4.38 -6.24
N GLU A 77 -12.21 -4.78 -5.95
CA GLU A 77 -13.42 -4.25 -6.60
C GLU A 77 -13.61 -2.75 -6.35
N LEU A 78 -13.34 -2.27 -5.13
CA LEU A 78 -13.39 -0.85 -4.81
C LEU A 78 -12.30 -0.07 -5.55
N LEU A 79 -11.09 -0.62 -5.65
CA LEU A 79 -9.98 0.00 -6.38
C LEU A 79 -10.28 0.13 -7.88
N SER A 80 -10.84 -0.92 -8.49
CA SER A 80 -11.30 -0.87 -9.89
C SER A 80 -12.35 0.23 -10.10
N MET A 81 -13.37 0.31 -9.23
CA MET A 81 -14.40 1.35 -9.33
C MET A 81 -13.85 2.77 -9.14
N LEU A 82 -12.83 2.96 -8.29
CA LEU A 82 -12.17 4.24 -8.08
C LEU A 82 -11.40 4.70 -9.33
N ASN A 83 -10.74 3.77 -10.01
CA ASN A 83 -9.98 4.01 -11.24
C ASN A 83 -10.90 4.27 -12.44
N ASP A 84 -11.99 3.51 -12.62
CA ASP A 84 -12.93 3.65 -13.74
C ASP A 84 -13.61 5.03 -13.79
N SER A 85 -13.73 5.69 -12.65
CA SER A 85 -14.47 6.93 -12.53
C SER A 85 -13.57 8.15 -12.28
N SER A 86 -12.25 7.96 -12.20
CA SER A 86 -11.31 9.04 -12.49
C SER A 86 -11.16 9.09 -13.99
N GLY A 87 -11.77 10.06 -14.65
CA GLY A 87 -11.61 10.32 -16.09
C GLY A 87 -10.19 10.78 -16.47
N LYS A 88 -9.16 10.06 -16.02
CA LYS A 88 -7.96 9.91 -16.82
C LYS A 88 -8.32 8.86 -17.85
N GLN A 89 -8.49 9.30 -19.09
CA GLN A 89 -8.41 8.43 -20.25
C GLN A 89 -7.13 7.58 -20.12
N LEU A 90 -7.28 6.37 -19.59
CA LEU A 90 -6.45 5.27 -20.01
C LEU A 90 -7.24 4.68 -21.16
N ASN A 91 -6.79 5.01 -22.36
CA ASN A 91 -7.34 4.49 -23.59
C ASN A 91 -7.42 2.97 -23.44
N ASN A 92 -8.61 2.43 -23.68
CA ASN A 92 -8.82 1.02 -23.94
C ASN A 92 -7.90 0.62 -25.08
N GLU A 93 -6.75 0.04 -24.76
CA GLU A 93 -6.32 -1.14 -25.49
C GLU A 93 -6.61 -2.32 -24.57
N ALA A 94 -7.08 -3.42 -25.16
CA ALA A 94 -7.36 -4.64 -24.45
C ALA A 94 -6.06 -5.14 -23.79
N ILE A 95 -5.81 -4.71 -22.56
CA ILE A 95 -4.66 -5.17 -21.78
C ILE A 95 -4.99 -6.59 -21.37
N ASP A 96 -4.34 -7.48 -22.12
CA ASP A 96 -4.31 -8.91 -21.96
C ASP A 96 -4.28 -9.27 -20.47
N THR A 97 -5.19 -10.14 -20.05
CA THR A 97 -5.41 -10.51 -18.64
C THR A 97 -4.14 -11.13 -18.02
N SER A 98 -3.19 -11.54 -18.86
CA SER A 98 -1.82 -11.94 -18.53
C SER A 98 -0.96 -10.80 -17.94
N GLN A 99 -1.09 -9.56 -18.45
CA GLN A 99 -0.28 -8.40 -18.06
C GLN A 99 -0.68 -7.83 -16.67
N ILE A 100 -1.97 -7.87 -16.35
CA ILE A 100 -2.49 -7.43 -15.03
C ILE A 100 -2.06 -8.41 -13.94
N LEU A 101 -1.99 -9.71 -14.27
CA LEU A 101 -1.51 -10.75 -13.35
C LEU A 101 0.00 -10.62 -13.11
N THR A 102 0.81 -10.35 -14.14
CA THR A 102 2.25 -10.11 -13.98
C THR A 102 2.56 -8.82 -13.22
N ASP A 103 1.82 -7.74 -13.45
CA ASP A 103 1.95 -6.49 -12.68
C ASP A 103 1.56 -6.69 -11.20
N SER A 104 0.51 -7.47 -10.93
CA SER A 104 0.11 -7.78 -9.54
C SER A 104 1.14 -8.64 -8.81
N HIS A 105 1.77 -9.59 -9.50
CA HIS A 105 2.82 -10.45 -8.95
C HIS A 105 4.12 -9.65 -8.73
N LEU A 106 4.50 -8.79 -9.66
CA LEU A 106 5.67 -7.91 -9.53
C LEU A 106 5.48 -6.88 -8.39
N LEU A 107 4.28 -6.36 -8.20
CA LEU A 107 3.96 -5.47 -7.07
C LEU A 107 4.00 -6.20 -5.72
N ASP A 108 3.55 -7.46 -5.67
CA ASP A 108 3.65 -8.27 -4.45
C ASP A 108 5.11 -8.65 -4.15
N GLU A 109 5.88 -8.95 -5.20
CA GLU A 109 7.31 -9.22 -5.11
C GLU A 109 8.10 -7.96 -4.67
N GLU A 110 7.73 -6.77 -5.14
CA GLU A 110 8.28 -5.49 -4.67
C GLU A 110 7.98 -5.27 -3.18
N LYS A 111 6.74 -5.53 -2.74
CA LYS A 111 6.35 -5.40 -1.33
C LYS A 111 7.10 -6.38 -0.45
N LYS A 112 7.24 -7.63 -0.89
CA LYS A 112 7.96 -8.67 -0.15
C LYS A 112 9.44 -8.34 -0.04
N ALA A 113 10.09 -7.96 -1.14
CA ALA A 113 11.49 -7.53 -1.14
C ALA A 113 11.71 -6.28 -0.27
N ASN A 114 10.78 -5.32 -0.27
CA ASN A 114 10.83 -4.16 0.64
C ASN A 114 10.69 -4.55 2.12
N ALA A 115 9.82 -5.51 2.44
CA ALA A 115 9.63 -5.98 3.81
C ALA A 115 10.87 -6.72 4.32
N GLU A 116 11.44 -7.61 3.51
CA GLU A 116 12.68 -8.33 3.82
C GLU A 116 13.86 -7.37 3.99
N LEU A 117 13.99 -6.36 3.13
CA LEU A 117 15.00 -5.32 3.25
C LEU A 117 14.87 -4.51 4.55
N ARG A 118 13.65 -4.14 4.95
CA ARG A 118 13.41 -3.41 6.21
C ARG A 118 13.82 -4.22 7.44
N LEU A 119 13.54 -5.52 7.43
CA LEU A 119 13.94 -6.40 8.51
C LEU A 119 15.46 -6.45 8.62
N LEU A 120 16.13 -6.63 7.48
CA LEU A 120 17.59 -6.73 7.41
C LEU A 120 18.31 -5.45 7.82
N LEU A 121 17.75 -4.28 7.49
CA LEU A 121 18.24 -2.99 8.00
C LEU A 121 18.10 -2.89 9.52
N GLY A 122 16.99 -3.38 10.09
CA GLY A 122 16.82 -3.46 11.53
C GLY A 122 17.81 -4.41 12.21
N GLU A 123 18.17 -5.52 11.55
CA GLU A 123 19.23 -6.41 12.03
C GLU A 123 20.60 -5.74 11.99
N ILE A 124 20.93 -5.00 10.92
CA ILE A 124 22.16 -4.22 10.82
C ILE A 124 22.27 -3.21 11.97
N ASP A 125 21.19 -2.48 12.27
CA ASP A 125 21.15 -1.53 13.39
C ASP A 125 21.36 -2.26 14.73
N ALA A 126 20.71 -3.41 14.93
CA ALA A 126 20.89 -4.23 16.13
C ALA A 126 22.33 -4.78 16.26
N TYR A 127 22.97 -5.17 15.16
CA TYR A 127 24.36 -5.62 15.18
C TYR A 127 25.32 -4.49 15.55
N GLN A 128 25.06 -3.26 15.12
CA GLN A 128 25.84 -2.09 15.53
C GLN A 128 25.73 -1.86 17.05
N ASP A 129 24.52 -1.90 17.59
CA ASP A 129 24.29 -1.86 19.05
C ASP A 129 25.01 -2.99 19.80
N TYR A 130 25.01 -4.19 19.22
CA TYR A 130 25.64 -5.37 19.83
C TYR A 130 27.16 -5.35 19.77
N LEU A 131 27.77 -4.63 18.82
CA LEU A 131 29.21 -4.40 18.83
C LEU A 131 29.65 -3.60 20.07
N GLU A 132 28.83 -2.66 20.53
CA GLU A 132 29.10 -1.90 21.76
C GLU A 132 28.80 -2.71 23.02
N LYS A 133 27.68 -3.46 23.03
CA LYS A 133 27.22 -4.22 24.21
C LYS A 133 27.99 -5.53 24.44
N PHE A 134 28.52 -6.14 23.38
CA PHE A 134 29.19 -7.46 23.45
C PHE A 134 30.54 -7.47 22.72
N PRO A 135 31.54 -6.71 23.20
CA PRO A 135 32.85 -6.61 22.55
C PRO A 135 33.58 -7.96 22.43
N GLN A 136 33.33 -8.90 23.36
CA GLN A 136 33.88 -10.25 23.34
C GLN A 136 33.36 -11.11 22.16
N LYS A 137 32.22 -10.74 21.55
CA LYS A 137 31.65 -11.42 20.37
C LYS A 137 31.86 -10.65 19.07
N ARG A 138 32.66 -9.57 19.10
CA ARG A 138 32.94 -8.68 17.97
C ARG A 138 33.25 -9.39 16.64
N PRO A 139 34.15 -10.38 16.55
CA PRO A 139 34.43 -11.03 15.27
C PRO A 139 33.22 -11.77 14.68
N ALA A 140 32.36 -12.35 15.53
CA ALA A 140 31.14 -13.00 15.07
C ALA A 140 30.07 -11.99 14.63
N ILE A 141 29.93 -10.89 15.38
CA ILE A 141 28.94 -9.83 15.06
C ILE A 141 29.34 -9.09 13.77
N LEU A 142 30.63 -8.81 13.55
CA LEU A 142 31.10 -8.20 12.31
C LEU A 142 30.83 -9.09 11.09
N LYS A 143 31.01 -10.40 11.23
CA LYS A 143 30.67 -11.35 10.16
C LYS A 143 29.18 -11.30 9.80
N LEU A 144 28.30 -11.35 10.80
CA LEU A 144 26.84 -11.26 10.61
C LEU A 144 26.42 -9.91 10.02
N LEU A 145 27.08 -8.82 10.43
CA LEU A 145 26.86 -7.48 9.89
C LEU A 145 27.20 -7.41 8.40
N ASP A 146 28.34 -7.97 7.99
CA ASP A 146 28.76 -7.98 6.59
C ASP A 146 27.86 -8.88 5.73
N GLU A 147 27.49 -10.08 6.23
CA GLU A 147 26.50 -10.96 5.58
C GLU A 147 25.16 -10.24 5.37
N SER A 148 24.69 -9.50 6.38
CA SER A 148 23.43 -8.74 6.31
C SER A 148 23.52 -7.56 5.32
N LYS A 149 24.67 -6.89 5.23
CA LYS A 149 24.88 -5.81 4.23
C LYS A 149 24.93 -6.35 2.81
N GLU A 150 25.55 -7.50 2.60
CA GLU A 150 25.60 -8.15 1.29
C GLU A 150 24.19 -8.56 0.83
N GLN A 151 23.42 -9.19 1.72
CA GLN A 151 22.02 -9.51 1.47
C GLN A 151 21.18 -8.26 1.18
N ALA A 152 21.38 -7.16 1.91
CA ALA A 152 20.66 -5.92 1.68
C ALA A 152 20.95 -5.35 0.30
N THR A 153 22.21 -5.41 -0.14
CA THR A 153 22.65 -4.98 -1.47
C THR A 153 21.99 -5.82 -2.56
N SER A 154 21.90 -7.14 -2.37
CA SER A 154 21.18 -8.05 -3.28
C SER A 154 19.70 -7.70 -3.40
N PHE A 155 19.02 -7.46 -2.27
CA PHE A 155 17.63 -7.01 -2.25
C PHE A 155 17.43 -5.66 -2.93
N TYR A 156 18.33 -4.69 -2.72
CA TYR A 156 18.32 -3.42 -3.45
C TYR A 156 18.47 -3.62 -4.97
N GLY A 157 19.34 -4.53 -5.40
CA GLY A 157 19.51 -4.88 -6.81
C GLY A 157 18.22 -5.44 -7.42
N ARG A 158 17.58 -6.40 -6.73
CA ARG A 158 16.30 -6.98 -7.15
C ARG A 158 15.20 -5.93 -7.21
N LEU A 159 15.11 -5.07 -6.20
CA LEU A 159 14.11 -4.01 -6.14
C LEU A 159 14.28 -2.97 -7.25
N ASN A 160 15.53 -2.60 -7.55
CA ASN A 160 15.84 -1.73 -8.68
C ASN A 160 15.53 -2.39 -10.03
N ALA A 161 15.74 -3.70 -10.17
CA ALA A 161 15.34 -4.43 -11.37
C ALA A 161 13.82 -4.43 -11.54
N ILE A 162 13.06 -4.76 -10.49
CA ILE A 162 11.59 -4.72 -10.50
C ILE A 162 11.08 -3.31 -10.87
N LYS A 163 11.65 -2.25 -10.25
CA LYS A 163 11.29 -0.87 -10.57
C LYS A 163 11.60 -0.49 -12.02
N LYS A 164 12.71 -0.97 -12.58
CA LYS A 164 13.05 -0.76 -14.00
C LYS A 164 12.10 -1.50 -14.93
N ILE A 165 11.70 -2.73 -14.59
CA ILE A 165 10.74 -3.55 -15.34
C ILE A 165 9.35 -2.89 -15.34
N ILE A 166 8.87 -2.44 -14.18
CA ILE A 166 7.61 -1.69 -14.07
C ILE A 166 7.67 -0.41 -14.92
N LYS A 167 8.80 0.32 -14.85
CA LYS A 167 8.99 1.55 -15.62
C LYS A 167 9.09 1.30 -17.13
N SER A 168 9.71 0.20 -17.57
CA SER A 168 9.78 -0.15 -19.00
C SER A 168 8.43 -0.63 -19.54
N ALA A 169 7.68 -1.42 -18.76
CA ALA A 169 6.32 -1.83 -19.10
C ALA A 169 5.37 -0.62 -19.24
N GLN A 170 5.60 0.46 -18.48
CA GLN A 170 4.87 1.73 -18.61
C GLN A 170 5.30 2.58 -19.81
N LEU A 171 6.52 2.38 -20.34
CA LEU A 171 7.09 3.17 -21.45
C LEU A 171 6.82 2.52 -22.83
N GLU A 172 6.74 1.20 -22.92
CA GLU A 172 6.44 0.49 -24.18
C GLU A 172 4.98 0.63 -24.63
N GLY A 173 4.08 1.15 -23.78
CA GLY A 173 2.71 1.52 -24.16
C GLY A 173 2.57 2.89 -24.84
N ILE A 174 3.67 3.56 -25.22
CA ILE A 174 3.69 4.92 -25.80
C ILE A 174 4.39 4.96 -27.17
N ALA A 175 4.94 3.85 -27.68
CA ALA A 175 5.64 3.80 -28.97
C ALA A 175 4.77 3.29 -30.11
#